data_AF-A0A2E3UMU7-F1
#
_entry.id   AF-A0A2E3UMU7-F1
#
_cell.length_a   1.000
_cell.length_b   1.000
_cell.length_c   1.000
_cell.angle_alpha   90.00
_cell.angle_beta   90.00
_cell.angle_gamma   90.00
#
_symmetry.space_group_name_H-M   'P 1'
#
loop_
_entity.id
_entity.type
_entity.pdbx_description
1 polymer ?
#
loop_
_entity_poly.entity_id
_entity_poly.type
_entity_poly.pdbx_seq_one_letter_code
_entity_poly.pdbx_strand_id
1 'polypeptide(L)'
;LREMIAPGILIMGTPLVTGYLFGVEAVAGMLAGSLVAGGVLAIASSNSGGAWDNAKKYIEAGNFGGKGSDVHMAAVVGDTVGDPLKDTSGPSLNILIKLSAILSLVFAPFFVNNGGILL
;
A
#
# COMPACT_ATOMS: atom_id res chain seq x y z
N LEU A 1 4.64 13.17 10.31
CA LEU A 1 3.51 12.86 11.22
C LEU A 1 2.18 13.37 10.70
N ARG A 2 2.03 14.67 10.37
CA ARG A 2 0.77 15.23 9.85
C ARG A 2 0.17 14.43 8.68
N GLU A 3 0.97 14.12 7.68
CA GLU A 3 0.51 13.40 6.47
C GLU A 3 0.26 11.90 6.70
N MET A 4 0.61 11.36 7.88
CA MET A 4 0.33 9.95 8.23
C MET A 4 -1.06 9.77 8.83
N ILE A 5 -1.69 10.87 9.29
CA ILE A 5 -3.01 10.83 9.92
C ILE A 5 -4.07 10.40 8.90
N ALA A 6 -4.07 11.02 7.71
CA ALA A 6 -5.04 10.72 6.67
C ALA A 6 -5.06 9.23 6.25
N PRO A 7 -3.93 8.60 5.86
CA PRO A 7 -3.93 7.17 5.54
C PRO A 7 -4.24 6.30 6.76
N GLY A 8 -3.82 6.69 7.97
CA GLY A 8 -4.18 5.96 9.20
C GLY A 8 -5.70 5.93 9.45
N ILE A 9 -6.36 7.08 9.31
CA ILE A 9 -7.83 7.19 9.43
C ILE A 9 -8.51 6.38 8.34
N LEU A 10 -8.01 6.41 7.10
CA LEU A 10 -8.58 5.61 6.02
C LEU A 10 -8.55 4.12 6.38
N ILE A 11 -7.39 3.59 6.79
CA ILE A 11 -7.24 2.16 7.10
C ILE A 11 -8.12 1.74 8.28
N MET A 12 -8.14 2.53 9.36
CA MET A 12 -8.93 2.20 10.56
C MET A 12 -10.43 2.42 10.34
N GLY A 13 -10.80 3.48 9.62
CA GLY A 13 -12.18 3.90 9.42
C GLY A 13 -12.92 3.05 8.41
N THR A 14 -12.26 2.59 7.34
CA THR A 14 -12.92 1.84 6.26
C THR A 14 -13.69 0.60 6.77
N PRO A 15 -13.10 -0.36 7.52
CA PRO A 15 -13.85 -1.52 7.99
C PRO A 15 -14.98 -1.15 8.97
N LEU A 16 -14.79 -0.12 9.80
CA LEU A 16 -15.81 0.34 10.75
C LEU A 16 -17.01 0.96 10.03
N VAL A 17 -16.76 1.85 9.07
CA VAL A 17 -17.80 2.52 8.29
C VAL A 17 -18.51 1.50 7.40
N THR A 18 -17.78 0.64 6.69
CA THR A 18 -18.38 -0.40 5.84
C THR A 18 -19.22 -1.36 6.66
N GLY A 19 -18.72 -1.86 7.79
CA GLY A 19 -19.46 -2.80 8.64
C GLY A 19 -20.67 -2.18 9.30
N TYR A 20 -20.56 -0.94 9.78
CA TYR A 20 -21.69 -0.23 10.39
C TYR A 20 -22.78 0.10 9.37
N LEU A 21 -22.42 0.59 8.18
CA LEU A 21 -23.39 1.01 7.17
C LEU A 21 -23.97 -0.14 6.35
N PHE A 22 -23.15 -1.12 5.96
CA PHE A 22 -23.49 -2.14 4.95
C PHE A 22 -23.37 -3.59 5.45
N GLY A 23 -22.98 -3.81 6.71
CA GLY A 23 -22.99 -5.14 7.31
C GLY A 23 -21.78 -6.01 6.98
N VAL A 24 -21.83 -7.26 7.43
CA VAL A 24 -20.68 -8.18 7.44
C VAL A 24 -20.34 -8.72 6.05
N GLU A 25 -21.32 -8.87 5.18
CA GLU A 25 -21.17 -9.32 3.79
C GLU A 25 -20.35 -8.31 2.98
N ALA A 26 -20.66 -7.01 3.14
CA ALA A 26 -19.92 -5.94 2.51
C ALA A 26 -18.47 -5.86 3.01
N VAL A 27 -18.26 -6.03 4.32
CA VAL A 27 -16.90 -6.11 4.91
C VAL A 27 -16.13 -7.30 4.34
N ALA A 28 -16.77 -8.47 4.20
CA ALA A 28 -16.12 -9.64 3.60
C ALA A 28 -15.68 -9.39 2.15
N GLY A 29 -16.56 -8.80 1.33
CA GLY A 29 -16.23 -8.42 -0.06
C GLY A 29 -15.09 -7.41 -0.13
N MET A 30 -15.11 -6.38 0.73
CA MET A 30 -14.06 -5.38 0.83
C MET A 30 -12.71 -5.98 1.23
N LEU A 31 -12.68 -6.90 2.20
CA LEU A 31 -11.47 -7.58 2.63
C LEU A 31 -10.88 -8.46 1.51
N ALA A 32 -11.72 -9.23 0.83
CA ALA A 32 -11.29 -10.06 -0.29
C ALA A 32 -10.72 -9.20 -1.44
N GLY A 33 -11.41 -8.12 -1.81
CA GLY A 33 -10.96 -7.19 -2.85
C GLY A 33 -9.65 -6.49 -2.49
N SER A 34 -9.53 -5.97 -1.26
CA SER A 34 -8.32 -5.29 -0.80
C SER A 34 -7.10 -6.22 -0.74
N LEU A 35 -7.29 -7.49 -0.36
CA LEU A 35 -6.23 -8.49 -0.38
C LEU A 35 -5.71 -8.74 -1.80
N VAL A 36 -6.60 -9.03 -2.75
CA VAL A 36 -6.20 -9.41 -4.11
C VAL A 36 -5.60 -8.22 -4.86
N ALA A 37 -6.24 -7.05 -4.82
CA ALA A 37 -5.75 -5.87 -5.51
C ALA A 37 -4.51 -5.28 -4.82
N GLY A 38 -4.57 -5.11 -3.50
CA GLY A 38 -3.50 -4.49 -2.71
C GLY A 38 -2.24 -5.35 -2.67
N GLY A 39 -2.37 -6.68 -2.61
CA GLY A 39 -1.22 -7.59 -2.59
C GLY A 39 -0.39 -7.50 -3.88
N VAL A 40 -1.06 -7.48 -5.05
CA VAL A 40 -0.38 -7.34 -6.34
C VAL A 40 0.33 -5.98 -6.43
N LEU A 41 -0.36 -4.90 -6.04
CA LEU A 41 0.22 -3.56 -6.09
C LEU A 41 1.41 -3.40 -5.15
N ALA A 42 1.34 -3.93 -3.93
CA ALA A 42 2.42 -3.88 -2.95
C ALA A 42 3.71 -4.53 -3.47
N ILE A 43 3.59 -5.68 -4.12
CA ILE A 43 4.72 -6.41 -4.71
C ILE A 43 5.28 -5.62 -5.89
N ALA A 44 4.41 -5.19 -6.81
CA ALA A 44 4.83 -4.46 -8.01
C ALA A 44 5.58 -3.17 -7.65
N SER A 45 5.03 -2.36 -6.74
CA SER A 45 5.63 -1.09 -6.35
C SER A 45 6.98 -1.26 -5.65
N SER A 46 7.09 -2.24 -4.75
CA SER A 46 8.33 -2.54 -4.02
C SER A 46 9.42 -3.04 -4.95
N ASN A 47 9.08 -3.94 -5.87
CA ASN A 47 10.03 -4.52 -6.81
C ASN A 47 10.47 -3.51 -7.87
N SER A 48 9.56 -2.72 -8.43
CA SER A 48 9.91 -1.69 -9.42
C SER A 48 10.82 -0.62 -8.83
N GLY A 49 10.52 -0.12 -7.63
CA GLY A 49 11.39 0.85 -6.97
C GLY A 49 12.76 0.28 -6.61
N GLY A 50 12.82 -0.97 -6.11
CA GLY A 50 14.09 -1.66 -5.86
C GLY A 50 14.90 -1.90 -7.13
N ALA A 51 14.23 -2.20 -8.25
CA ALA A 51 14.89 -2.37 -9.55
C ALA A 51 15.51 -1.05 -10.04
N TRP A 52 14.83 0.09 -9.91
CA TRP A 52 15.38 1.39 -10.29
C TRP A 52 16.58 1.80 -9.42
N ASP A 53 16.53 1.57 -8.10
CA ASP A 53 17.68 1.84 -7.22
C ASP A 53 18.89 0.99 -7.59
N ASN A 54 18.67 -0.31 -7.84
CA ASN A 54 19.73 -1.23 -8.22
C ASN A 54 20.30 -0.90 -9.61
N ALA A 55 19.46 -0.48 -10.56
CA ALA A 55 19.91 -0.01 -11.87
C ALA A 55 20.80 1.24 -11.75
N LYS A 56 20.39 2.21 -10.93
CA LYS A 56 21.21 3.39 -10.61
C LYS A 56 22.54 2.98 -10.00
N LYS A 57 22.54 2.14 -8.96
CA LYS A 57 23.78 1.64 -8.30
C LYS A 57 24.69 0.89 -9.28
N TYR A 58 24.13 0.13 -10.22
CA TYR A 58 24.90 -0.57 -11.25
C TYR A 58 25.63 0.41 -12.18
N ILE A 59 24.99 1.50 -12.60
CA ILE A 59 25.61 2.57 -13.38
C ILE A 59 26.67 3.30 -12.54
N GLU A 60 26.37 3.57 -11.27
CA GLU A 60 27.31 4.22 -10.35
C GLU A 60 28.60 3.43 -10.11
N ALA A 61 28.56 2.10 -10.31
CA ALA A 61 29.73 1.23 -10.26
C ALA A 61 30.64 1.32 -11.50
N GLY A 62 30.32 2.19 -12.47
CA GLY A 62 31.12 2.44 -13.67
C GLY A 62 30.56 1.84 -14.96
N ASN A 63 29.43 1.13 -14.89
CA ASN A 63 28.77 0.62 -16.09
C ASN A 63 28.03 1.76 -16.82
N PHE A 64 27.89 1.64 -18.14
CA PHE A 64 27.15 2.59 -18.98
C PHE A 64 27.54 4.07 -18.80
N GLY A 65 28.83 4.35 -18.63
CA GLY A 65 29.37 5.71 -18.55
C GLY A 65 29.55 6.26 -17.13
N GLY A 66 29.09 5.55 -16.10
CA GLY A 66 29.37 5.93 -14.71
C GLY A 66 28.61 7.17 -14.23
N LYS A 67 29.00 7.65 -13.04
CA LYS A 67 28.40 8.83 -12.40
C LYS A 67 28.55 10.09 -13.26
N GLY A 68 27.47 10.87 -13.35
CA GLY A 68 27.45 12.13 -14.10
C GLY A 68 27.21 11.97 -15.60
N SER A 69 27.06 10.74 -16.11
CA SER A 69 26.60 10.49 -17.47
C SER A 69 25.10 10.76 -17.62
N ASP A 70 24.64 10.98 -18.86
CA ASP A 70 23.21 11.13 -19.15
C ASP A 70 22.40 9.90 -18.73
N VAL A 71 22.99 8.71 -18.82
CA VAL A 71 22.40 7.44 -18.39
C VAL A 71 22.26 7.41 -16.85
N HIS A 72 23.25 7.92 -16.12
CA HIS A 72 23.16 8.07 -14.67
C HIS A 72 22.06 9.04 -14.27
N MET A 73 21.94 10.19 -14.93
CA MET A 73 20.87 11.14 -14.65
C MET A 73 19.47 10.53 -14.90
N ALA A 74 19.29 9.77 -15.98
CA ALA A 74 18.05 9.07 -16.25
C ALA A 74 17.72 8.02 -15.16
N ALA A 75 18.73 7.28 -14.69
CA ALA A 75 18.54 6.30 -13.62
C ALA A 75 18.21 6.96 -12.26
N VAL A 76 18.78 8.14 -11.97
CA VAL A 76 18.42 8.93 -10.79
C VAL A 76 16.95 9.34 -10.82
N VAL A 77 16.43 9.76 -11.98
CA VAL A 77 14.99 10.06 -12.13
C VAL A 77 14.13 8.83 -11.82
N GLY A 78 14.50 7.65 -12.36
CA GLY A 78 13.79 6.40 -12.07
C GLY A 78 13.79 6.04 -10.60
N ASP A 79 14.93 6.15 -9.92
CA ASP A 79 15.04 5.87 -8.49
C ASP A 79 14.22 6.86 -7.64
N THR A 80 14.22 8.15 -8.01
CA THR A 80 13.42 9.18 -7.32
C THR A 80 11.91 8.90 -7.42
N VAL A 81 11.45 8.35 -8.55
CA VAL A 81 10.06 7.87 -8.70
C VAL A 81 9.82 6.59 -7.89
N GLY A 82 10.84 5.72 -7.80
CA GLY A 82 10.80 4.46 -7.06
C GLY A 82 10.82 4.59 -5.54
N ASP A 83 11.44 5.64 -4.98
CA ASP A 83 11.56 5.86 -3.54
C ASP A 83 10.20 5.87 -2.81
N PRO A 84 9.20 6.69 -3.19
CA PRO A 84 7.90 6.64 -2.54
C PRO A 84 7.18 5.29 -2.74
N LEU A 85 7.46 4.57 -3.83
CA LEU A 85 6.86 3.27 -4.13
C LEU A 85 7.41 2.14 -3.26
N LYS A 86 8.73 2.08 -3.08
CA LYS A 86 9.40 1.00 -2.34
C LYS A 86 9.53 1.25 -0.85
N ASP A 87 9.60 2.52 -0.42
CA ASP A 87 9.87 2.85 0.99
C ASP A 87 8.64 3.38 1.73
N THR A 88 7.60 3.81 1.01
CA THR A 88 6.38 4.37 1.63
C THR A 88 5.14 3.56 1.28
N SER A 89 4.64 3.63 0.04
CA SER A 89 3.33 3.08 -0.31
C SER A 89 3.32 1.55 -0.39
N GLY A 90 4.31 0.94 -1.04
CA GLY A 90 4.41 -0.51 -1.22
C GLY A 90 4.41 -1.29 0.09
N PRO A 91 5.34 -1.02 1.02
CA PRO A 91 5.36 -1.68 2.32
C PRO A 91 4.09 -1.40 3.14
N SER A 92 3.53 -0.19 3.05
CA SER A 92 2.33 0.20 3.82
C SER A 92 1.06 -0.54 3.38
N LEU A 93 0.95 -0.95 2.11
CA LEU A 93 -0.19 -1.73 1.62
C LEU A 93 -0.31 -3.09 2.32
N ASN A 94 0.80 -3.73 2.67
CA ASN A 94 0.78 -4.98 3.45
C ASN A 94 0.21 -4.76 4.86
N ILE A 95 0.53 -3.62 5.47
CA ILE A 95 -0.01 -3.24 6.79
C ILE A 95 -1.50 -2.93 6.68
N LEU A 96 -1.91 -2.20 5.63
CA LEU A 96 -3.32 -1.88 5.37
C LEU A 96 -4.19 -3.13 5.34
N ILE A 97 -3.77 -4.16 4.60
CA ILE A 97 -4.54 -5.40 4.45
C ILE A 97 -4.66 -6.14 5.79
N LYS A 98 -3.55 -6.32 6.49
CA LYS A 98 -3.53 -7.05 7.78
C LYS A 98 -4.31 -6.31 8.86
N LEU A 99 -4.15 -4.99 8.96
CA LEU A 99 -4.82 -4.19 9.96
C LEU A 99 -6.33 -4.15 9.71
N SER A 100 -6.76 -4.00 8.45
CA SER A 100 -8.17 -4.03 8.08
C SER A 100 -8.82 -5.38 8.43
N ALA A 101 -8.10 -6.50 8.20
CA ALA A 101 -8.59 -7.83 8.55
C ALA A 101 -8.74 -8.02 10.06
N ILE A 102 -7.74 -7.62 10.85
CA ILE A 102 -7.80 -7.74 12.32
C ILE A 102 -8.91 -6.84 12.90
N LEU A 103 -9.03 -5.59 12.44
CA LEU A 103 -10.10 -4.69 12.88
C LEU A 103 -11.48 -5.28 12.55
N SER A 104 -11.65 -5.79 11.34
CA SER A 104 -12.92 -6.41 10.94
C SER A 104 -13.26 -7.62 11.80
N LEU A 105 -12.27 -8.45 12.14
CA LEU A 105 -12.46 -9.61 13.01
C LEU A 105 -12.86 -9.21 14.44
N VAL A 106 -12.17 -8.22 15.01
CA VAL A 106 -12.43 -7.73 16.38
C VAL A 106 -13.84 -7.13 16.49
N PHE A 107 -14.27 -6.39 15.47
CA PHE A 107 -15.58 -5.73 15.44
C PHE A 107 -16.69 -6.60 14.82
N ALA A 108 -16.42 -7.83 14.40
CA ALA A 108 -17.42 -8.70 13.80
C ALA A 108 -18.69 -8.87 14.67
N PRO A 109 -18.61 -9.13 15.99
CA PRO A 109 -19.81 -9.21 16.83
C PRO A 109 -20.60 -7.89 16.88
N PHE A 110 -19.92 -6.75 16.81
CA PHE A 110 -20.58 -5.45 16.76
C PHE A 110 -21.34 -5.27 15.45
N PHE A 111 -20.72 -5.61 14.30
CA PHE A 111 -21.36 -5.52 12.98
C PHE A 111 -22.56 -6.44 12.84
N VAL A 112 -22.51 -7.66 13.39
CA VAL A 112 -23.66 -8.59 13.35
C VAL A 112 -24.85 -8.04 14.14
N ASN A 113 -24.60 -7.39 15.28
CA ASN A 113 -25.68 -6.93 16.16
C ASN A 113 -26.19 -5.52 15.84
N ASN A 114 -25.35 -4.65 15.27
CA ASN A 114 -25.63 -3.21 15.13
C ASN A 114 -25.23 -2.63 13.76
N GLY A 115 -24.70 -3.45 12.85
CA GLY A 115 -24.27 -3.03 11.52
C GLY A 115 -25.34 -3.24 10.45
N GLY A 116 -25.04 -2.80 9.23
CA GLY A 116 -25.95 -2.90 8.09
C GLY A 116 -27.10 -1.90 8.11
N ILE A 117 -26.95 -0.74 8.74
CA ILE A 117 -28.10 0.18 8.91
C ILE A 117 -28.73 0.71 7.61
N LEU A 118 -28.04 0.56 6.47
CA LEU A 118 -28.54 0.96 5.14
C LEU A 118 -29.09 -0.22 4.31
N LEU A 119 -28.99 -1.46 4.78
CA LEU A 119 -29.45 -2.67 4.10
C LEU A 119 -30.44 -3.45 4.96
#